data_AF-A0A4R2CHD8-F1
#
_entry.id   AF-A0A4R2CHD8-F1
#
_cell.length_a   1.000
_cell.length_b   1.000
_cell.length_c   1.000
_cell.angle_alpha   90.00
_cell.angle_beta   90.00
_cell.angle_gamma   90.00
#
_symmetry.space_group_name_H-M   'P 1'
#
loop_
_entity.id
_entity.type
_entity.pdbx_description
1 polymer ?
#
loop_
_entity_poly.entity_id
_entity_poly.type
_entity_poly.pdbx_seq_one_letter_code
_entity_poly.pdbx_strand_id
1 'polypeptide(L)' 'MDLITGRLRGVASTLRQVHDAVDSEDPTTADLLHVVIESLEKQAWMLAAENRVAS' A
#
# COMPACT_ATOMS: atom_id res chain seq x y z
N MET A 1 -14.15 -10.14 2.69
CA MET A 1 -12.71 -9.80 2.63
C MET A 1 -12.44 -8.42 2.03
N ASP A 2 -13.39 -7.80 1.31
CA ASP A 2 -13.21 -6.46 0.72
C ASP A 2 -12.90 -5.34 1.72
N LEU A 3 -13.40 -5.45 2.95
CA LEU A 3 -13.07 -4.53 4.05
C LEU A 3 -11.57 -4.51 4.40
N ILE A 4 -10.87 -5.64 4.29
CA ILE A 4 -9.41 -5.71 4.54
C ILE A 4 -8.65 -5.18 3.32
N THR A 5 -9.04 -5.59 2.11
CA THR A 5 -8.49 -5.04 0.86
C THR A 5 -8.60 -3.51 0.82
N GLY A 6 -9.75 -2.95 1.21
CA GLY A 6 -9.96 -1.51 1.28
C GLY A 6 -9.06 -0.83 2.31
N ARG A 7 -8.89 -1.41 3.49
CA ARG A 7 -7.99 -0.89 4.53
C ARG A 7 -6.53 -0.89 4.09
N LEU A 8 -6.05 -1.97 3.45
CA LEU A 8 -4.68 -2.04 2.93
C LEU A 8 -4.40 -0.93 1.91
N ARG A 9 -5.34 -0.70 0.98
CA ARG A 9 -5.25 0.41 0.01
C ARG A 9 -5.31 1.77 0.69
N GLY A 10 -6.13 1.93 1.73
CA GLY A 10 -6.20 3.15 2.54
C GLY A 10 -4.86 3.50 3.17
N VAL A 11 -4.19 2.53 3.80
CA VAL A 11 -2.85 2.74 4.39
C VAL A 11 -1.83 3.10 3.31
N ALA A 12 -1.79 2.37 2.19
CA ALA A 12 -0.90 2.70 1.07
C ALA A 12 -1.16 4.11 0.52
N SER A 13 -2.41 4.55 0.47
CA SER A 13 -2.77 5.92 0.08
C SER A 13 -2.22 6.97 1.06
N THR A 14 -2.32 6.73 2.37
CA THR A 14 -1.76 7.65 3.38
C THR A 14 -0.24 7.78 3.23
N LEU A 15 0.46 6.65 2.99
CA LEU A 15 1.90 6.67 2.78
C LEU A 15 2.29 7.47 1.52
N ARG A 16 1.52 7.36 0.43
CA ARG A 16 1.74 8.17 -0.78
C ARG A 16 1.54 9.66 -0.57
N GLN A 17 0.59 10.06 0.28
CA GLN A 17 0.34 11.47 0.56
C GLN A 17 1.53 12.16 1.24
N VAL A 18 2.33 11.42 2.01
CA VAL A 18 3.52 11.95 2.70
C VAL A 18 4.82 11.66 1.96
N HIS A 19 4.83 10.74 1.00
CA HIS A 19 6.03 10.27 0.30
C HIS A 19 6.88 11.42 -0.25
N ASP A 20 6.30 12.32 -1.05
CA ASP A 20 7.10 13.36 -1.74
C ASP A 20 7.73 14.36 -0.75
N ALA A 21 7.05 14.63 0.37
CA ALA A 21 7.61 15.47 1.43
C ALA A 21 8.78 14.76 2.14
N VAL A 22 8.65 13.45 2.38
CA VAL A 22 9.71 12.63 2.99
C VAL A 22 10.89 12.47 2.02
N ASP A 23 10.64 12.24 0.73
CA ASP A 23 11.69 12.10 -0.29
C ASP A 23 12.50 13.38 -0.44
N SER A 24 11.84 14.55 -0.36
CA SER A 24 12.52 15.84 -0.36
C SER A 24 13.42 16.07 0.87
N GLU A 25 13.12 15.45 2.01
CA GLU A 25 13.86 15.64 3.27
C GLU A 25 14.94 14.56 3.47
N ASP A 26 14.57 13.31 3.23
CA ASP A 26 15.44 12.13 3.28
C ASP A 26 14.97 11.04 2.30
N PRO A 27 15.57 10.98 1.10
CA PRO A 27 15.28 9.94 0.11
C PRO A 27 15.46 8.51 0.65
N THR A 28 16.39 8.30 1.59
CA THR A 28 16.64 6.96 2.16
C THR A 28 15.44 6.49 2.99
N THR A 29 14.77 7.40 3.69
CA THR A 29 13.52 7.08 4.40
C THR A 29 12.37 6.88 3.42
N ALA A 30 12.31 7.64 2.32
CA ALA A 30 11.30 7.43 1.28
C ALA A 30 11.40 6.04 0.63
N ASP A 31 12.61 5.49 0.47
CA ASP A 31 12.82 4.11 0.02
C ASP A 31 12.16 3.07 0.95
N LEU A 32 12.18 3.29 2.28
CA LEU A 32 11.46 2.42 3.22
C LEU A 32 9.95 2.51 3.01
N LEU A 33 9.42 3.72 2.72
CA LEU A 33 8.00 3.90 2.40
C LEU A 33 7.63 3.17 1.11
N HIS A 34 8.48 3.20 0.08
CA HIS A 34 8.27 2.45 -1.16
C HIS A 34 8.11 0.95 -0.89
N VAL A 35 9.02 0.35 -0.11
CA VAL A 35 8.95 -1.08 0.23
C VAL A 35 7.65 -1.43 0.96
N VAL A 36 7.21 -0.58 1.90
CA VAL A 36 5.96 -0.80 2.63
C VAL A 36 4.74 -0.67 1.71
N ILE A 37 4.69 0.35 0.84
CA ILE A 37 3.61 0.54 -0.14
C ILE A 37 3.51 -0.67 -1.05
N GLU A 38 4.62 -1.13 -1.63
CA GLU A 38 4.65 -2.31 -2.50
C GLU A 38 4.05 -3.54 -1.80
N SER A 39 4.47 -3.80 -0.56
CA SER A 39 3.98 -4.94 0.23
C SER A 39 2.47 -4.86 0.50
N LEU A 40 1.97 -3.68 0.88
CA LEU A 40 0.54 -3.46 1.14
C LEU A 40 -0.30 -3.66 -0.12
N GLU A 41 0.16 -3.15 -1.26
CA GLU A 41 -0.56 -3.27 -2.52
C GLU A 41 -0.55 -4.68 -3.08
N LYS A 42 0.57 -5.39 -2.95
CA LYS A 42 0.65 -6.81 -3.27
C LYS A 42 -0.33 -7.62 -2.44
N GLN A 43 -0.39 -7.39 -1.12
CA GLN A 43 -1.36 -8.06 -0.24
C GLN A 43 -2.80 -7.73 -0.62
N ALA A 44 -3.11 -6.45 -0.90
CA ALA A 44 -4.43 -6.04 -1.33
C ALA A 44 -4.84 -6.71 -2.66
N TRP A 45 -3.91 -6.84 -3.60
CA TRP A 45 -4.14 -7.54 -4.87
C TRP A 45 -4.42 -9.03 -4.65
N MET A 46 -3.62 -9.74 -3.86
CA MET A 46 -3.82 -11.17 -3.59
C MET A 46 -5.18 -11.43 -2.94
N LEU A 47 -5.55 -10.65 -1.91
CA LEU A 47 -6.83 -10.79 -1.24
C LEU A 47 -8.03 -10.44 -2.14
N ALA A 48 -7.88 -9.43 -3.00
CA ALA A 48 -8.91 -9.11 -3.98
C ALA A 48 -9.05 -10.19 -5.06
N ALA A 49 -7.95 -10.85 -5.45
CA ALA A 49 -7.96 -11.94 -6.41
C ALA A 49 -8.71 -13.16 -5.87
N GLU A 50 -8.46 -13.54 -4.60
CA GLU A 50 -9.18 -14.62 -3.93
C GLU A 50 -10.70 -14.38 -3.93
N ASN A 51 -11.16 -13.17 -3.58
CA ASN A 51 -12.60 -12.85 -3.58
C ASN A 51 -13.26 -12.94 -4.96
N ARG A 52 -12.51 -12.71 -6.04
CA ARG A 52 -13.02 -12.84 -7.41
C ARG A 52 -13.19 -14.28 -7.84
N VAL A 53 -12.37 -15.20 -7.31
CA VAL A 53 -12.45 -16.64 -7.62
C VAL A 53 -13.54 -17.33 -6.79
N ALA A 54 -13.79 -16.84 -5.58
CA ALA A 54 -14.82 -17.37 -4.69
C ALA A 54 -16.26 -16.88 -4.99
N SER A 55 -16.44 -16.01 -6.00
CA SER A 55 -17.73 -15.48 -6.46
C SER A 55 -18.24 -16.23 -7.68
#